data_AF-A0A158AAP2-F1
#
_entry.id   AF-A0A158AAP2-F1
#
_cell.length_a   1.000
_cell.length_b   1.000
_cell.length_c   1.000
_cell.angle_alpha   90.00
_cell.angle_beta   90.00
_cell.angle_gamma   90.00
#
_symmetry.space_group_name_H-M   'P 1'
#
loop_
_entity.id
_entity.type
_entity.pdbx_description
1 polymer ?
#
loop_
_entity_poly.entity_id
_entity_poly.type
_entity_poly.pdbx_seq_one_letter_code
_entity_poly.pdbx_strand_id
1 'polypeptide(L)'
;MSANTAARRSFANLAPTMRKQYALTLRECRLSLPVEPPWGAAYRMLEWVLKTDPRVQRRVFPADCTASQIADALRSHVPGRRYGPRDDDD
;
A
#
# COMPACT_ATOMS: atom_id res chain seq x y z
N MET A 1 -2.73 9.56 24.79
CA MET A 1 -3.53 8.93 23.71
C MET A 1 -2.56 8.49 22.62
N SER A 2 -2.44 7.19 22.36
CA SER A 2 -1.41 6.65 21.45
C SER A 2 -1.76 7.00 20.00
N ALA A 3 -0.89 7.75 19.33
CA ALA A 3 -1.03 8.19 17.93
C ALA A 3 -1.27 7.01 16.94
N ASN A 4 -0.93 5.79 17.34
CA ASN A 4 -1.11 4.57 16.57
C ASN A 4 -2.56 4.12 16.35
N THR A 5 -3.52 4.58 17.16
CA THR A 5 -4.92 4.17 17.01
C THR A 5 -5.66 4.99 15.96
N ALA A 6 -5.29 6.26 15.76
CA ALA A 6 -5.90 7.14 14.76
C ALA A 6 -5.54 6.72 13.31
N ALA A 7 -4.30 6.28 13.09
CA ALA A 7 -3.83 5.83 11.77
C ALA A 7 -4.51 4.54 11.27
N ARG A 8 -5.07 3.70 12.17
CA ARG A 8 -5.77 2.46 11.79
C ARG A 8 -7.18 2.70 11.24
N ARG A 9 -7.76 3.90 11.40
CA ARG A 9 -9.12 4.23 10.92
C ARG A 9 -9.18 4.86 9.52
N SER A 10 -8.05 5.06 8.84
CA SER A 10 -7.97 5.85 7.61
C SER A 10 -7.71 5.04 6.34
N PHE A 11 -7.89 3.71 6.34
CA PHE A 11 -7.59 2.87 5.17
C PHE A 11 -8.81 2.06 4.67
N ALA A 12 -9.13 2.21 3.39
CA ALA A 12 -10.11 1.39 2.67
C ALA A 12 -9.51 0.05 2.25
N ASN A 13 -10.22 -1.06 2.49
CA ASN A 13 -9.78 -2.39 2.07
C ASN A 13 -10.06 -2.60 0.57
N LEU A 14 -9.00 -2.62 -0.24
CA LEU A 14 -9.06 -2.86 -1.69
C LEU A 14 -8.81 -4.32 -2.06
N ALA A 15 -8.44 -5.19 -1.12
CA ALA A 15 -8.08 -6.57 -1.43
C ALA A 15 -9.18 -7.34 -2.19
N PRO A 16 -10.48 -7.24 -1.85
CA PRO A 16 -11.53 -7.92 -2.61
C PRO A 16 -11.60 -7.46 -4.06
N THR A 17 -11.57 -6.15 -4.30
CA THR A 17 -11.62 -5.55 -5.64
C THR A 17 -10.40 -5.94 -6.46
N MET A 18 -9.19 -5.83 -5.87
CA MET A 18 -7.94 -6.18 -6.54
C MET A 18 -7.89 -7.66 -6.95
N ARG A 19 -8.40 -8.56 -6.10
CA ARG A 19 -8.48 -9.99 -6.42
C ARG A 19 -9.53 -10.28 -7.48
N LYS A 20 -10.75 -9.77 -7.30
CA LYS A 20 -11.90 -10.14 -8.13
C LYS A 20 -11.85 -9.50 -9.52
N GLN A 21 -11.53 -8.22 -9.59
CA GLN A 21 -11.57 -7.45 -10.84
C GLN A 21 -10.25 -7.52 -11.62
N TYR A 22 -9.12 -7.64 -10.93
CA TYR A 22 -7.78 -7.55 -11.56
C TYR A 22 -6.94 -8.82 -11.40
N ALA A 23 -7.50 -9.89 -10.84
CA ALA A 23 -6.85 -11.20 -10.66
C ALA A 23 -5.52 -11.15 -9.88
N LEU A 24 -5.36 -10.18 -8.95
CA LEU A 24 -4.13 -10.03 -8.18
C LEU A 24 -4.06 -11.00 -6.98
N THR A 25 -2.89 -11.61 -6.77
CA THR A 25 -2.62 -12.58 -5.70
C THR A 25 -2.21 -11.91 -4.38
N LEU A 26 -3.05 -11.01 -3.88
CA LEU A 26 -2.79 -10.26 -2.65
C LEU A 26 -3.38 -10.98 -1.43
N ARG A 27 -2.70 -10.96 -0.27
CA ARG A 27 -3.26 -11.31 1.04
C ARG A 27 -3.98 -10.11 1.67
N GLU A 28 -3.41 -8.93 1.53
CA GLU A 28 -3.96 -7.66 2.04
C GLU A 28 -3.67 -6.56 1.03
N CYS A 29 -4.57 -5.59 0.92
CA CYS A 29 -4.39 -4.41 0.09
C CYS A 29 -5.29 -3.31 0.63
N ARG A 30 -4.69 -2.20 1.05
CA ARG A 30 -5.35 -1.12 1.77
C ARG A 30 -4.89 0.21 1.24
N LEU A 31 -5.82 1.13 1.02
CA LEU A 31 -5.54 2.47 0.51
C LEU A 31 -5.95 3.51 1.54
N SER A 32 -5.05 4.45 1.86
CA SER A 32 -5.37 5.52 2.81
C SER A 32 -6.43 6.48 2.26
N LEU A 33 -7.01 7.28 3.15
CA LEU A 33 -7.62 8.55 2.80
C LEU A 33 -6.58 9.47 2.13
N PRO A 34 -7.01 10.44 1.31
CA PRO A 34 -6.14 11.49 0.81
C PRO A 34 -5.39 12.18 1.95
N VAL A 35 -4.10 12.40 1.75
CA VAL A 35 -3.22 13.19 2.61
C VAL A 35 -2.93 14.49 1.86
N GLU A 36 -3.25 15.61 2.50
CA GLU A 36 -2.93 16.95 2.04
C GLU A 36 -1.61 17.40 2.69
N PRO A 37 -0.47 17.36 1.97
CA PRO A 37 0.79 17.83 2.52
C PRO A 37 0.81 19.37 2.59
N PRO A 38 1.65 19.97 3.45
CA PRO A 38 1.81 21.43 3.51
C PRO A 38 2.32 22.06 2.20
N TRP A 39 2.92 21.26 1.33
CA TRP A 39 3.35 21.64 -0.02
C TRP A 39 3.30 20.42 -0.96
N GLY A 40 3.06 20.69 -2.25
CA GLY A 40 2.93 19.65 -3.27
C GLY A 40 1.51 19.13 -3.45
N ALA A 41 1.36 18.07 -4.24
CA ALA A 41 0.06 17.50 -4.56
C ALA A 41 -0.41 16.52 -3.48
N ALA A 42 -1.74 16.47 -3.29
CA ALA A 42 -2.40 15.47 -2.46
C ALA A 42 -2.09 14.06 -2.93
N TYR A 43 -1.94 13.13 -1.99
CA TYR A 43 -1.60 11.75 -2.29
C TYR A 43 -2.33 10.74 -1.40
N ARG A 44 -2.28 9.47 -1.78
CA ARG A 44 -2.71 8.35 -0.95
C ARG A 44 -1.58 7.33 -0.81
N MET A 45 -1.56 6.65 0.32
CA MET A 45 -0.64 5.55 0.58
C MET A 45 -1.36 4.23 0.34
N LEU A 46 -0.82 3.41 -0.56
CA LEU A 46 -1.24 2.03 -0.74
C LEU A 46 -0.29 1.12 0.04
N GLU A 47 -0.85 0.25 0.86
CA GLU A 47 -0.13 -0.84 1.51
C GLU A 47 -0.69 -2.18 1.05
N TRP A 48 0.17 -3.14 0.72
CA TRP A 48 -0.27 -4.48 0.34
C TRP A 48 0.69 -5.57 0.81
N VAL A 49 0.18 -6.78 0.88
CA VAL A 49 0.94 -8.00 1.18
C VAL A 49 0.59 -9.02 0.10
N LEU A 50 1.59 -9.67 -0.47
CA LEU A 50 1.36 -10.75 -1.44
C LEU A 50 0.98 -12.04 -0.72
N LYS A 51 0.28 -12.96 -1.38
CA LYS A 51 0.06 -14.29 -0.81
C LYS A 51 1.38 -15.07 -0.65
N THR A 52 2.32 -14.83 -1.55
CA THR A 52 3.62 -15.52 -1.63
C THR A 52 4.71 -14.85 -0.80
N ASP A 53 4.51 -13.60 -0.38
CA ASP A 53 5.46 -12.84 0.44
C ASP A 53 4.69 -12.16 1.58
N PRO A 54 4.89 -12.58 2.84
CA PRO A 54 4.17 -12.02 3.98
C PRO A 54 4.56 -10.59 4.33
N ARG A 55 5.60 -10.03 3.68
CA ARG A 55 6.11 -8.70 3.96
C ARG A 55 5.16 -7.61 3.42
N VAL A 56 4.97 -6.57 4.22
CA VAL A 56 4.22 -5.38 3.79
C VAL A 56 5.04 -4.59 2.77
N GLN A 57 4.38 -4.25 1.67
CA GLN A 57 4.88 -3.37 0.62
C GLN A 57 4.07 -2.06 0.67
N ARG A 58 4.70 -0.95 0.28
CA ARG A 58 4.08 0.38 0.32
C ARG A 58 4.42 1.17 -0.93
N ARG A 59 3.46 1.97 -1.41
CA ARG A 59 3.68 2.90 -2.52
C ARG A 59 2.71 4.08 -2.41
N VAL A 60 3.21 5.27 -2.76
CA VAL A 60 2.42 6.50 -2.85
C VAL A 60 1.79 6.62 -4.23
N PHE A 61 0.54 7.06 -4.27
CA PHE A 61 -0.22 7.37 -5.48
C PHE A 61 -0.80 8.78 -5.38
N PRO A 62 -1.08 9.46 -6.51
CA PRO A 62 -1.90 10.66 -6.53
C PRO A 62 -3.25 10.47 -5.82
N ALA A 63 -3.81 11.51 -5.22
CA ALA A 63 -5.05 11.39 -4.45
C ALA A 63 -6.28 10.98 -5.27
N ASP A 64 -6.26 11.24 -6.58
CA ASP A 64 -7.28 10.91 -7.58
C ASP A 64 -7.01 9.58 -8.30
N CYS A 65 -6.04 8.77 -7.80
CA CYS A 65 -5.70 7.50 -8.42
C CYS A 65 -6.91 6.56 -8.54
N THR A 66 -7.00 5.88 -9.67
CA THR A 66 -8.04 4.90 -9.97
C THR A 66 -7.62 3.48 -9.58
N ALA A 67 -8.61 2.60 -9.45
CA ALA A 67 -8.36 1.19 -9.15
C ALA A 67 -7.52 0.49 -10.24
N SER A 68 -7.67 0.86 -11.51
CA SER A 68 -6.89 0.30 -12.63
C SER A 68 -5.43 0.74 -12.56
N GLN A 69 -5.16 2.02 -12.31
CA GLN A 69 -3.80 2.53 -12.13
C GLN A 69 -3.08 1.86 -10.96
N ILE A 70 -3.79 1.64 -9.85
CA ILE A 70 -3.27 0.86 -8.73
C ILE A 70 -2.97 -0.58 -9.17
N ALA A 71 -3.88 -1.25 -9.87
CA ALA A 71 -3.69 -2.62 -10.32
C ALA A 71 -2.50 -2.76 -11.27
N ASP A 72 -2.33 -1.83 -12.21
CA ASP A 72 -1.20 -1.80 -13.14
C ASP A 72 0.13 -1.65 -12.39
N ALA A 73 0.18 -0.71 -11.43
CA ALA A 73 1.35 -0.50 -10.59
C ALA A 73 1.69 -1.71 -9.70
N LEU A 74 0.68 -2.47 -9.26
CA LEU A 74 0.86 -3.70 -8.50
C LEU A 74 1.35 -4.86 -9.39
N ARG A 75 0.87 -4.97 -10.64
CA ARG A 75 1.34 -5.96 -11.62
C ARG A 75 2.79 -5.73 -12.01
N SER A 76 3.15 -4.48 -12.23
CA SER A 76 4.52 -4.09 -12.59
C SER A 76 5.45 -4.05 -11.38
N HIS A 77 4.95 -4.34 -10.16
CA HIS A 77 5.75 -4.25 -8.95
C HIS A 77 6.80 -5.36 -8.92
N VAL A 78 8.06 -4.96 -9.06
CA VAL A 78 9.20 -5.79 -8.75
C VAL A 78 9.63 -5.46 -7.33
N PRO A 79 9.60 -6.42 -6.37
CA PRO A 79 10.11 -6.17 -5.03
C PRO A 79 11.53 -5.61 -5.07
N GLY A 80 11.69 -4.37 -4.60
CA GLY A 80 12.97 -3.68 -4.59
C GLY A 80 13.95 -4.21 -3.54
N ARG A 81 15.21 -3.79 -3.66
CA ARG A 81 16.25 -4.03 -2.65
C ARG A 81 15.89 -3.24 -1.39
N ARG A 82 15.90 -3.92 -0.24
CA ARG A 82 15.55 -3.32 1.04
C ARG A 82 16.83 -2.91 1.78
N TYR A 83 16.75 -1.76 2.43
CA TYR A 83 17.79 -1.26 3.32
C TYR A 83 17.22 -1.26 4.74
N GLY A 84 17.89 -1.97 5.62
CA GLY A 84 17.56 -2.13 7.03
C GLY A 84 18.67 -2.93 7.70
N PRO A 85 18.80 -2.90 9.03
CA PRO A 85 19.69 -3.80 9.76
C PRO A 85 19.42 -5.24 9.31
N ARG A 86 20.47 -6.05 9.16
CA ARG A 86 20.25 -7.47 8.93
C ARG A 86 19.65 -8.03 10.22
N ASP A 87 18.77 -9.03 10.10
CA ASP A 87 18.24 -9.73 11.28
C ASP A 87 19.37 -10.44 12.08
N ASP A 88 20.59 -10.47 11.54
CA ASP A 88 21.82 -11.00 12.16
C ASP A 88 22.68 -9.92 12.88
N ASP A 89 22.26 -8.65 12.95
CA ASP A 89 22.94 -7.59 13.72
C ASP A 89 22.46 -7.57 15.19
N ASP A 90 22.67 -8.67 15.92
CA ASP A 90 22.49 -8.78 17.39
C ASP A 90 23.84 -9.06 18.09
#